data_AF-A0AAN6PTE5-F1
#
_entry.id   AF-A0AAN6PTE5-F1
#
_cell.length_a   1.000
_cell.length_b   1.000
_cell.length_c   1.000
_cell.angle_alpha   90.00
_cell.angle_beta   90.00
_cell.angle_gamma   90.00
#
_symmetry.space_group_name_H-M   'P 1'
#
loop_
_entity.id
_entity.type
_entity.pdbx_description
1 polymer ?
#
loop_
_entity_poly.entity_id
_entity_poly.type
_entity_poly.pdbx_seq_one_letter_code
_entity_poly.pdbx_strand_id
1 'polypeptide(L)'
;MFIDGDSEDLMYAASIIGACADQTTYALRCTSGPRYYSEACNPTAPIITVTGGPGTYRVYSATTTRTMDYDVSATMQESCELRGTTAAVCSATIGGSVDGTTTSESITTTLSGTDYYRYDVAITGGADKTANPTAECPAPSPAPGQSGASTKAVAMWGMVGAAGVTSLLGLW
;
A
#
# COMPACT_ATOMS: atom_id res chain seq x y z
N MET A 1 -11.08 -6.56 -4.18
CA MET A 1 -9.80 -6.10 -3.60
C MET A 1 -9.75 -4.57 -3.65
N PHE A 2 -9.22 -3.86 -2.65
CA PHE A 2 -9.26 -2.39 -2.56
C PHE A 2 -7.99 -1.76 -3.17
N ILE A 3 -7.86 -1.68 -4.49
CA ILE A 3 -6.76 -0.90 -5.07
C ILE A 3 -7.28 0.52 -5.20
N ASP A 4 -6.58 1.53 -4.71
CA ASP A 4 -6.82 2.92 -5.12
C ASP A 4 -6.55 3.01 -6.63
N GLY A 5 -7.55 2.65 -7.44
CA GLY A 5 -7.50 2.78 -8.88
C GLY A 5 -8.13 4.12 -9.24
N ASP A 6 -7.34 5.05 -9.75
CA ASP A 6 -7.86 6.32 -10.29
C ASP A 6 -8.50 6.12 -11.68
N SER A 7 -8.60 4.86 -12.14
CA SER A 7 -9.03 4.49 -13.49
C SER A 7 -9.57 3.06 -13.53
N GLU A 8 -10.76 2.90 -14.11
CA GLU A 8 -11.38 1.59 -14.39
C GLU A 8 -10.60 0.76 -15.43
N ASP A 9 -9.79 1.41 -16.26
CA ASP A 9 -8.94 0.75 -17.27
C ASP A 9 -7.71 0.02 -16.68
N LEU A 10 -7.44 0.16 -15.37
CA LEU A 10 -6.33 -0.55 -14.72
C LEU A 10 -6.72 -2.01 -14.47
N MET A 11 -5.96 -2.93 -15.06
CA MET A 11 -6.13 -4.37 -14.87
C MET A 11 -4.91 -4.96 -14.18
N TYR A 12 -5.16 -5.91 -13.29
CA TYR A 12 -4.12 -6.60 -12.54
C TYR A 12 -4.28 -8.12 -12.66
N ALA A 13 -3.16 -8.82 -12.59
CA ALA A 13 -3.08 -10.23 -12.27
C ALA A 13 -2.50 -10.39 -10.87
N ALA A 14 -3.04 -11.34 -10.11
CA ALA A 14 -2.56 -11.65 -8.77
C ALA A 14 -2.15 -13.12 -8.66
N SER A 15 -1.12 -13.38 -7.86
CA SER A 15 -0.84 -14.71 -7.34
C SER A 15 -0.99 -14.70 -5.83
N ILE A 16 -1.60 -15.73 -5.26
CA ILE A 16 -1.62 -15.90 -3.81
C ILE A 16 -0.21 -16.32 -3.36
N ILE A 17 0.42 -15.51 -2.53
CA ILE A 17 1.75 -15.78 -2.00
C ILE A 17 1.71 -16.36 -0.59
N GLY A 18 0.64 -16.10 0.17
CA GLY A 18 0.36 -16.74 1.44
C GLY A 18 -1.12 -16.67 1.80
N ALA A 19 -1.60 -17.64 2.57
CA ALA A 19 -2.94 -17.64 3.13
C ALA A 19 -2.88 -18.18 4.55
N CYS A 20 -3.61 -17.54 5.45
CA CYS A 20 -3.85 -18.02 6.80
C CYS A 20 -5.30 -17.71 7.20
N ALA A 21 -5.71 -18.10 8.40
CA ALA A 21 -7.12 -18.23 8.77
C ALA A 21 -7.98 -16.97 8.53
N ASP A 22 -7.42 -15.78 8.69
CA ASP A 22 -8.13 -14.50 8.62
C ASP A 22 -7.57 -13.52 7.56
N GLN A 23 -6.52 -13.87 6.84
CA GLN A 23 -5.98 -13.02 5.77
C GLN A 23 -5.32 -13.83 4.65
N THR A 24 -5.35 -13.24 3.47
CA THR A 24 -4.64 -13.72 2.29
C THR A 24 -3.71 -12.64 1.78
N THR A 25 -2.49 -13.04 1.45
CA THR A 25 -1.48 -12.16 0.85
C THR A 25 -1.31 -12.50 -0.61
N TYR A 26 -1.39 -11.48 -1.45
CA TYR A 26 -1.33 -11.52 -2.90
C TYR A 26 -0.10 -10.76 -3.38
N ALA A 27 0.57 -11.30 -4.39
CA ALA A 27 1.50 -10.55 -5.23
C ALA A 27 0.76 -10.11 -6.49
N LEU A 28 0.67 -8.81 -6.70
CA LEU A 28 -0.01 -8.19 -7.82
C LEU A 28 0.98 -7.61 -8.82
N ARG A 29 0.57 -7.68 -10.08
CA ARG A 29 1.23 -7.02 -11.19
C ARG A 29 0.18 -6.39 -12.08
N CYS A 30 0.38 -5.13 -12.46
CA CYS A 30 -0.46 -4.52 -13.47
C CYS A 30 -0.24 -5.23 -14.81
N THR A 31 -1.32 -5.60 -15.50
CA THR A 31 -1.30 -6.25 -16.80
C THR A 31 -1.69 -5.33 -17.93
N SER A 32 -2.48 -4.30 -17.64
CA SER A 32 -2.81 -3.23 -18.59
C SER A 32 -3.32 -1.99 -17.86
N GLY A 33 -3.19 -0.83 -18.50
CA GLY A 33 -3.70 0.43 -17.99
C GLY A 33 -3.69 1.51 -19.07
N PRO A 34 -4.22 2.69 -18.77
CA PRO A 34 -4.09 3.87 -19.62
C PRO A 34 -2.62 4.18 -19.96
N ARG A 35 -2.37 4.85 -21.09
CA ARG A 35 -1.00 5.13 -21.58
C ARG A 35 -0.10 5.83 -20.55
N TYR A 36 -0.67 6.66 -19.69
CA TYR A 36 0.05 7.37 -18.63
C TYR A 36 0.47 6.48 -17.45
N TYR A 37 -0.04 5.25 -17.35
CA TYR A 37 0.39 4.20 -16.41
C TYR A 37 1.35 3.17 -17.03
N SER A 38 1.91 3.45 -18.22
CA SER A 38 2.78 2.51 -18.93
C SER A 38 3.96 2.01 -18.08
N GLU A 39 4.53 2.86 -17.23
CA GLU A 39 5.61 2.46 -16.30
C GLU A 39 5.12 1.58 -15.14
N ALA A 40 3.90 1.80 -14.64
CA ALA A 40 3.31 0.97 -13.58
C ALA A 40 2.92 -0.42 -14.09
N CYS A 41 2.67 -0.55 -15.40
CA CYS A 41 2.25 -1.77 -16.07
C CYS A 41 3.34 -2.38 -16.96
N ASN A 42 4.59 -1.92 -16.82
CA ASN A 42 5.70 -2.53 -17.54
C ASN A 42 6.08 -3.89 -16.90
N PRO A 43 6.66 -4.86 -17.65
CA PRO A 43 7.00 -6.18 -17.10
C PRO A 43 8.04 -6.16 -15.98
N THR A 44 8.82 -5.08 -15.87
CA THR A 44 9.83 -4.84 -14.84
C THR A 44 9.28 -4.05 -13.64
N ALA A 45 7.98 -3.72 -13.64
CA ALA A 45 7.39 -2.89 -12.63
C ALA A 45 7.43 -3.63 -11.29
N PRO A 46 7.61 -2.87 -10.19
CA PRO A 46 7.61 -3.45 -8.85
C PRO A 46 6.33 -4.26 -8.60
N ILE A 47 6.48 -5.40 -7.92
CA ILE A 47 5.34 -6.19 -7.47
C ILE A 47 4.67 -5.46 -6.33
N ILE A 48 3.34 -5.34 -6.42
CA ILE A 48 2.52 -4.80 -5.34
C ILE A 48 2.12 -5.97 -4.45
N THR A 49 2.54 -5.95 -3.19
CA THR A 49 2.08 -6.93 -2.20
C THR A 49 0.82 -6.41 -1.53
N VAL A 50 -0.22 -7.22 -1.50
CA VAL A 50 -1.48 -6.88 -0.84
C VAL A 50 -1.86 -7.95 0.16
N THR A 51 -2.16 -7.55 1.38
CA THR A 51 -2.73 -8.43 2.41
C THR A 51 -4.16 -7.98 2.70
N GLY A 52 -5.11 -8.86 2.47
CA GLY A 52 -6.54 -8.60 2.72
C GLY A 52 -7.13 -9.61 3.70
N GLY A 53 -7.92 -9.09 4.65
CA GLY A 53 -8.73 -9.86 5.60
C GLY A 53 -10.05 -9.15 5.89
N PRO A 54 -10.94 -9.70 6.75
CA PRO A 54 -12.27 -9.14 7.00
C PRO A 54 -12.28 -7.71 7.54
N GLY A 55 -11.27 -7.33 8.33
CA GLY A 55 -11.16 -6.02 8.96
C GLY A 55 -9.93 -5.21 8.52
N THR A 56 -9.09 -5.76 7.64
CA THR A 56 -7.82 -5.12 7.26
C THR A 56 -7.55 -5.24 5.78
N TYR A 57 -6.96 -4.20 5.24
CA TYR A 57 -6.41 -4.18 3.89
C TYR A 57 -5.08 -3.45 3.93
N ARG A 58 -4.03 -4.03 3.36
CA ARG A 58 -2.67 -3.46 3.43
C ARG A 58 -1.99 -3.63 2.10
N VAL A 59 -1.35 -2.56 1.64
CA VAL A 59 -0.59 -2.52 0.39
C VAL A 59 0.85 -2.19 0.71
N TYR A 60 1.75 -2.83 0.01
CA TYR A 60 3.17 -2.50 0.05
C TYR A 60 3.79 -2.67 -1.33
N SER A 61 4.57 -1.69 -1.76
CA SER A 61 5.45 -1.78 -2.91
C SER A 61 6.74 -1.05 -2.60
N ALA A 62 7.86 -1.61 -3.05
CA ALA A 62 9.15 -0.97 -2.91
C ALA A 62 10.01 -1.25 -4.14
N THR A 63 10.81 -0.27 -4.52
CA THR A 63 11.77 -0.39 -5.60
C THR A 63 13.06 0.31 -5.22
N THR A 64 14.17 -0.24 -5.70
CA THR A 64 15.49 0.37 -5.58
C THR A 64 16.15 0.32 -6.94
N THR A 65 16.69 1.44 -7.38
CA THR A 65 17.45 1.57 -8.62
C THR A 65 18.76 2.30 -8.35
N ARG A 66 19.72 2.19 -9.26
CA ARG A 66 21.00 2.91 -9.18
C ARG A 66 21.09 3.90 -10.32
N THR A 67 21.31 5.17 -10.00
CA THR A 67 21.50 6.24 -10.99
C THR A 67 22.69 7.10 -10.59
N MET A 68 23.60 7.37 -11.54
CA MET A 68 24.80 8.19 -11.30
C MET A 68 25.58 7.78 -10.03
N ASP A 69 25.71 6.47 -9.79
CA ASP A 69 26.33 5.86 -8.60
C ASP A 69 25.62 6.03 -7.25
N TYR A 70 24.43 6.64 -7.24
CA TYR A 70 23.55 6.71 -6.08
C TYR A 70 22.48 5.63 -6.12
N ASP A 71 22.25 4.98 -4.98
CA ASP A 71 21.09 4.13 -4.78
C ASP A 71 19.88 5.01 -4.45
N VAL A 72 18.83 4.87 -5.26
CA VAL A 72 17.56 5.56 -5.13
C VAL A 72 16.50 4.52 -4.79
N SER A 73 15.84 4.67 -3.65
CA SER A 73 14.72 3.82 -3.27
C SER A 73 13.41 4.61 -3.22
N ALA A 74 12.32 3.94 -3.53
CA ALA A 74 10.97 4.45 -3.34
C ALA A 74 10.11 3.36 -2.70
N THR A 75 9.27 3.77 -1.75
CA THR A 75 8.35 2.91 -1.03
C THR A 75 6.95 3.49 -1.06
N MET A 76 5.97 2.61 -1.19
CA MET A 76 4.56 2.91 -1.06
C MET A 76 3.97 1.92 -0.08
N GLN A 77 3.32 2.43 0.95
CA GLN A 77 2.62 1.63 1.94
C GLN A 77 1.22 2.19 2.14
N GLU A 78 0.24 1.31 2.25
CA GLU A 78 -1.13 1.65 2.62
C GLU A 78 -1.63 0.67 3.68
N SER A 79 -2.41 1.16 4.63
CA SER A 79 -3.10 0.33 5.61
C SER A 79 -4.48 0.89 5.89
N CYS A 80 -5.50 0.09 5.62
CA CYS A 80 -6.90 0.39 5.90
C CYS A 80 -7.47 -0.50 7.00
N GLU A 81 -8.18 0.14 7.93
CA GLU A 81 -9.15 -0.51 8.80
C GLU A 81 -10.50 -0.57 8.06
N LEU A 82 -10.96 -1.78 7.75
CA LEU A 82 -12.23 -1.99 7.06
C LEU A 82 -13.37 -2.03 8.07
N ARG A 83 -14.39 -1.20 7.87
CA ARG A 83 -15.59 -1.12 8.70
C ARG A 83 -16.78 -1.72 7.95
N GLY A 84 -16.77 -3.05 7.85
CA GLY A 84 -17.74 -3.79 7.05
C GLY A 84 -17.49 -3.62 5.55
N THR A 85 -18.54 -3.52 4.75
CA THR A 85 -18.43 -3.49 3.29
C THR A 85 -18.53 -2.10 2.66
N THR A 86 -18.74 -1.04 3.44
CA THR A 86 -19.14 0.28 2.96
C THR A 86 -18.28 1.43 3.45
N ALA A 87 -17.29 1.17 4.32
CA ALA A 87 -16.42 2.19 4.87
C ALA A 87 -15.04 1.64 5.22
N ALA A 88 -14.03 2.51 5.16
CA ALA A 88 -12.68 2.23 5.59
C ALA A 88 -11.99 3.49 6.12
N VAL A 89 -11.03 3.32 7.02
CA VAL A 89 -10.09 4.38 7.40
C VAL A 89 -8.71 3.94 6.94
N CYS A 90 -8.15 4.65 5.97
CA CYS A 90 -6.91 4.29 5.29
C CYS A 90 -5.82 5.31 5.62
N SER A 91 -4.62 4.81 5.89
CA SER A 91 -3.40 5.61 5.98
C SER A 91 -2.43 5.17 4.90
N ALA A 92 -2.02 6.10 4.05
CA ALA A 92 -1.06 5.88 2.98
C ALA A 92 0.22 6.66 3.27
N THR A 93 1.36 6.03 3.06
CA THR A 93 2.70 6.60 3.19
C THR A 93 3.46 6.37 1.91
N ILE A 94 4.01 7.43 1.33
CA ILE A 94 4.96 7.34 0.22
C ILE A 94 6.30 7.85 0.75
N GLY A 95 7.36 7.12 0.48
CA GLY A 95 8.71 7.47 0.90
C GLY A 95 9.71 7.30 -0.22
N GLY A 96 10.82 8.01 -0.10
CA GLY A 96 11.97 7.83 -0.97
C GLY A 96 13.26 8.06 -0.22
N SER A 97 14.34 7.46 -0.71
CA SER A 97 15.68 7.77 -0.22
C SER A 97 16.69 7.86 -1.34
N VAL A 98 17.62 8.80 -1.20
CA VAL A 98 18.77 8.99 -2.08
C VAL A 98 19.96 9.31 -1.20
N ASP A 99 21.06 8.57 -1.35
CA ASP A 99 22.33 8.84 -0.66
C ASP A 99 22.17 8.98 0.88
N GLY A 100 21.38 8.08 1.48
CA GLY A 100 21.09 8.08 2.92
C GLY A 100 20.12 9.17 3.40
N THR A 101 19.77 10.15 2.55
CA THR A 101 18.71 11.12 2.85
C THR A 101 17.36 10.48 2.55
N THR A 102 16.44 10.52 3.51
CA THR A 102 15.10 9.93 3.39
C THR A 102 14.04 11.01 3.52
N THR A 103 13.04 10.98 2.64
CA THR A 103 11.83 11.77 2.72
C THR A 103 10.61 10.85 2.75
N SER A 104 9.58 11.24 3.48
CA SER A 104 8.30 10.55 3.45
C SER A 104 7.15 11.51 3.71
N GLU A 105 6.01 11.18 3.11
CA GLU A 105 4.75 11.86 3.31
C GLU A 105 3.69 10.84 3.70
N SER A 106 2.70 11.26 4.48
CA SER A 106 1.61 10.38 4.88
C SER A 106 0.29 11.13 4.91
N ILE A 107 -0.76 10.46 4.47
CA ILE A 107 -2.13 10.96 4.46
C ILE A 107 -3.04 9.91 5.10
N THR A 108 -4.04 10.39 5.84
CA THR A 108 -5.10 9.53 6.37
C THR A 108 -6.44 10.01 5.84
N THR A 109 -7.19 9.08 5.25
CA THR A 109 -8.48 9.34 4.61
C THR A 109 -9.53 8.40 5.18
N THR A 110 -10.74 8.90 5.36
CA THR A 110 -11.91 8.08 5.66
C THR A 110 -12.75 7.94 4.40
N LEU A 111 -12.92 6.70 3.94
CA LEU A 111 -13.72 6.35 2.77
C LEU A 111 -15.09 5.89 3.22
N SER A 112 -16.14 6.33 2.53
CA SER A 112 -17.52 5.93 2.81
C SER A 112 -18.39 5.96 1.56
N GLY A 113 -19.45 5.17 1.53
CA GLY A 113 -20.45 5.23 0.46
C GLY A 113 -19.87 4.89 -0.91
N THR A 114 -19.98 5.82 -1.87
CA THR A 114 -19.51 5.64 -3.25
C THR A 114 -18.01 5.77 -3.42
N ASP A 115 -17.28 6.29 -2.43
CA ASP A 115 -15.84 6.49 -2.49
C ASP A 115 -15.06 5.21 -2.13
N TYR A 116 -15.78 4.11 -1.91
CA TYR A 116 -15.21 2.81 -1.60
C TYR A 116 -15.33 1.88 -2.81
N TYR A 117 -14.22 1.65 -3.51
CA TYR A 117 -14.17 0.83 -4.73
C TYR A 117 -13.60 -0.57 -4.45
N ARG A 118 -14.15 -1.58 -5.15
CA ARG A 118 -13.59 -2.94 -5.16
C ARG A 118 -13.30 -3.35 -6.59
N TYR A 119 -12.09 -3.82 -6.81
CA TYR A 119 -11.65 -4.37 -8.08
C TYR A 119 -11.69 -5.89 -8.06
N ASP A 120 -12.13 -6.45 -9.18
CA ASP A 120 -12.01 -7.86 -9.49
C ASP A 120 -10.63 -8.10 -10.10
N VAL A 121 -9.82 -8.90 -9.41
CA VAL A 121 -8.45 -9.22 -9.82
C VAL A 121 -8.37 -10.71 -10.11
N ALA A 122 -7.89 -11.06 -11.30
CA ALA A 122 -7.74 -12.46 -11.69
C ALA A 122 -6.61 -13.13 -10.89
N ILE A 123 -6.94 -14.22 -10.20
CA ILE A 123 -5.92 -15.07 -9.56
C ILE A 123 -5.32 -16.00 -10.61
N THR A 124 -4.06 -15.78 -10.96
CA THR A 124 -3.34 -16.55 -11.99
C THR A 124 -2.39 -17.59 -11.39
N GLY A 125 -2.25 -17.65 -10.07
CA GLY A 125 -1.38 -18.59 -9.39
C GLY A 125 -1.60 -18.67 -7.87
N GLY A 126 -1.15 -19.77 -7.25
CA GLY A 126 -1.14 -19.96 -5.81
C GLY A 126 -2.51 -20.25 -5.16
N ALA A 127 -3.56 -20.49 -5.96
CA ALA A 127 -4.90 -20.82 -5.45
C ALA A 127 -4.91 -22.05 -4.53
N ASP A 128 -3.98 -22.99 -4.72
CA ASP A 128 -3.78 -24.15 -3.85
C ASP A 128 -3.49 -23.78 -2.39
N LYS A 129 -2.90 -22.59 -2.14
CA LYS A 129 -2.56 -22.13 -0.78
C LYS A 129 -3.78 -21.85 0.08
N THR A 130 -4.95 -21.60 -0.51
CA THR A 130 -6.19 -21.40 0.27
C THR A 130 -6.85 -22.71 0.68
N ALA A 131 -6.42 -23.86 0.13
CA ALA A 131 -6.96 -25.15 0.51
C ALA A 131 -6.48 -25.61 1.90
N ASN A 132 -5.29 -25.17 2.32
CA ASN A 132 -4.71 -25.44 3.63
C ASN A 132 -4.11 -24.15 4.22
N PRO A 133 -4.94 -23.20 4.64
CA PRO A 133 -4.44 -21.95 5.23
C PRO A 133 -3.69 -22.26 6.52
N THR A 134 -2.58 -21.57 6.74
CA THR A 134 -1.86 -21.65 8.02
C THR A 134 -2.76 -21.17 9.16
N ALA A 135 -2.73 -21.82 10.32
CA ALA A 135 -3.62 -21.49 11.44
C ALA A 135 -3.36 -20.08 12.00
N GLU A 136 -2.10 -19.64 11.98
CA GLU A 136 -1.68 -18.33 12.46
C GLU A 136 -1.03 -17.53 11.35
N CYS A 137 -1.35 -16.25 11.35
CA CYS A 137 -0.76 -15.29 10.46
C CYS A 137 0.46 -14.63 11.12
N PRO A 138 1.58 -14.48 10.40
CA PRO A 138 2.67 -13.65 10.87
C PRO A 138 2.11 -12.26 11.18
N ALA A 139 2.49 -11.72 12.33
CA ALA A 139 2.16 -10.33 12.63
C ALA A 139 2.64 -9.44 11.47
N PRO A 140 1.88 -8.39 11.11
CA PRO A 140 2.36 -7.30 10.28
C PRO A 140 3.86 -7.04 10.42
N SER A 141 4.67 -7.37 9.42
CA SER A 141 6.03 -6.85 9.42
C SER A 141 5.93 -5.31 9.30
N PRO A 142 6.53 -4.55 10.23
CA PRO A 142 6.70 -3.11 10.02
C PRO A 142 7.54 -2.91 8.77
N ALA A 143 7.24 -1.88 7.98
CA ALA A 143 8.06 -1.52 6.84
C ALA A 143 9.53 -1.34 7.27
N PRO A 144 10.51 -1.67 6.41
CA PRO A 144 11.91 -1.35 6.68
C PRO A 144 12.01 0.17 6.94
N GLY A 145 12.41 0.56 8.16
CA GLY A 145 12.46 1.96 8.60
C GLY A 145 11.45 2.34 9.71
N GLN A 146 10.46 1.49 10.01
CA GLN A 146 9.67 1.62 11.23
C GLN A 146 10.33 0.81 12.36
N SER A 147 11.43 1.34 12.89
CA SER A 147 11.98 0.90 14.17
C SER A 147 10.90 1.05 15.23
N GLY A 148 10.55 -0.06 15.88
CA GLY A 148 9.40 -0.17 16.78
C GLY A 148 9.24 1.03 17.71
N ALA A 149 8.10 1.71 17.57
CA ALA A 149 7.59 2.54 18.64
C ALA A 149 7.25 1.60 19.80
N SER A 150 8.20 1.46 20.72
CA SER A 150 7.97 0.87 22.03
C SER A 150 6.72 1.52 22.62
N THR A 151 5.76 0.71 23.07
CA THR A 151 4.47 1.09 23.67
C THR A 151 4.60 1.95 24.94
N LYS A 152 5.80 2.45 25.25
CA LYS A 152 6.13 3.35 26.35
C LYS A 152 6.23 4.83 25.96
N ALA A 153 6.04 5.20 24.68
CA ALA A 153 6.18 6.59 24.21
C ALA A 153 4.86 7.27 23.79
N VAL A 154 3.68 6.70 24.08
CA VAL A 154 2.40 7.41 23.87
C VAL A 154 2.08 8.26 25.09
N ALA A 155 2.92 9.26 25.36
CA ALA A 155 2.68 10.27 26.38
C ALA A 155 3.50 11.52 26.09
N MET A 156 3.35 12.11 24.91
CA MET A 156 3.64 13.53 24.61
C MET A 156 3.51 13.72 23.11
N TRP A 157 2.37 14.22 22.65
CA TRP A 157 2.20 15.19 21.55
C TRP A 157 0.71 15.53 21.44
N GLY A 158 0.12 15.86 22.59
CA GLY A 158 -1.12 16.60 22.63
C GLY A 158 -0.85 18.06 22.27
N MET A 159 -1.63 18.57 21.33
CA MET A 159 -1.91 19.99 21.07
C MET A 159 -0.80 20.85 20.44
N VAL A 160 -0.79 20.90 19.12
CA VAL A 160 -0.75 22.14 18.31
C VAL A 160 -1.59 21.80 17.07
N GLY A 161 -2.77 22.36 16.80
CA GLY A 161 -3.13 23.77 16.79
C GLY A 161 -3.48 24.11 15.35
N ALA A 162 -4.78 24.29 15.07
CA ALA A 162 -5.31 24.59 13.75
C ALA A 162 -4.75 25.92 13.17
N ALA A 163 -4.29 25.88 11.92
CA ALA A 163 -4.24 26.96 10.94
C ALA A 163 -3.98 26.27 9.57
N GLY A 164 -4.81 26.39 8.53
CA GLY A 164 -4.82 27.56 7.64
C GLY A 164 -3.39 27.88 7.19
N VAL A 165 -2.96 27.76 5.94
CA VAL A 165 -3.46 28.48 4.77
C VAL A 165 -2.82 27.86 3.51
N THR A 166 -3.57 27.95 2.42
CA THR A 166 -3.21 27.80 1.00
C THR A 166 -1.82 28.27 0.59
N SER A 167 -1.40 27.76 -0.58
CA SER A 167 -0.37 28.24 -1.53
C SER A 167 0.93 27.44 -1.49
N LEU A 168 1.17 26.63 -2.53
CA LEU A 168 2.34 26.74 -3.42
C LEU A 168 2.21 25.73 -4.58
N LEU A 169 1.20 25.96 -5.42
CA LEU A 169 1.31 25.68 -6.85
C LEU A 169 2.04 26.88 -7.45
N GLY A 170 3.30 26.71 -7.83
CA GLY A 170 4.03 27.75 -8.56
C GLY A 170 5.54 27.58 -8.52
N LEU A 171 6.09 27.20 -9.69
CA LEU A 171 7.50 27.20 -10.09
C LEU A 171 8.33 26.12 -9.37
N TRP A 172 8.96 25.13 -10.02
CA TRP A 172 9.67 25.08 -11.30
C TRP A 172 9.68 23.66 -11.85
#